data_AF-A0A818ZA80-F1
#
_entry.id   AF-A0A818ZA80-F1
#
_cell.length_a   1.000
_cell.length_b   1.000
_cell.length_c   1.000
_cell.angle_alpha   90.00
_cell.angle_beta   90.00
_cell.angle_gamma   90.00
#
_symmetry.space_group_name_H-M   'P 1'
#
loop_
_entity.id
_entity.type
_entity.pdbx_description
1 polymer ?
#
loop_
_entity_poly.entity_id
_entity_poly.type
_entity_poly.pdbx_seq_one_letter_code
_entity_poly.pdbx_strand_id
1 'polypeptide(L)'
;MRDLEHNYLGIEKISRVHDKDGKPLGSIRIDFKSENFAKSILGQNYILIDGSRCPVRPYWAPTCHRCHKEGHHVSECPQRPLTEQRLSELFNHQQMQIESMINAFENKWNARLSSLTAPSKNANVDQLVPIFKELTTVCQQFNQQNVQIQQQLGTVVNRIRDVQMNLTNEQARTQLPLQNGH
;
A
#
# COMPACT_ATOMS: atom_id res chain seq x y z
N MET A 1 -34.21 -4.40 18.29
CA MET A 1 -33.53 -5.70 18.09
C MET A 1 -34.45 -6.76 17.48
N ARG A 2 -35.74 -6.85 17.84
CA ARG A 2 -36.70 -7.77 17.19
C ARG A 2 -36.79 -7.57 15.67
N ASP A 3 -36.61 -6.34 15.19
CA ASP A 3 -36.55 -6.00 13.77
C ASP A 3 -35.44 -6.74 13.00
N LEU A 4 -34.28 -6.97 13.61
CA LEU A 4 -33.17 -7.66 12.94
C LEU A 4 -33.49 -9.14 12.75
N GLU A 5 -34.04 -9.80 13.76
CA GLU A 5 -34.45 -11.21 13.68
C GLU A 5 -35.61 -11.42 12.71
N HIS A 6 -36.51 -10.42 12.59
CA HIS A 6 -37.62 -10.45 11.65
C HIS A 6 -37.18 -10.23 10.20
N ASN A 7 -36.28 -9.27 9.96
CA ASN A 7 -35.84 -8.89 8.62
C ASN A 7 -34.76 -9.81 8.04
N TYR A 8 -34.06 -10.58 8.90
CA TYR A 8 -32.92 -11.39 8.48
C TYR A 8 -32.98 -12.81 9.08
N LEU A 9 -33.68 -13.72 8.39
CA LEU A 9 -33.89 -15.12 8.81
C LEU A 9 -32.61 -15.96 8.96
N GLY A 10 -31.46 -15.44 8.53
CA GLY A 10 -30.15 -16.08 8.63
C GLY A 10 -29.31 -15.69 9.85
N ILE A 11 -29.82 -14.86 10.76
CA ILE A 11 -29.09 -14.48 11.97
C ILE A 11 -29.02 -15.67 12.94
N GLU A 12 -27.84 -15.92 13.48
CA GLU A 12 -27.57 -16.91 14.52
C GLU A 12 -27.48 -16.27 15.90
N LYS A 13 -26.75 -15.14 16.00
CA LYS A 13 -26.50 -14.47 17.26
C LYS A 13 -26.34 -12.96 17.05
N ILE A 14 -26.86 -12.18 17.99
CA ILE A 14 -26.62 -10.74 18.07
C ILE A 14 -25.94 -10.45 19.41
N SER A 15 -24.85 -9.71 19.40
CA SER A 15 -24.10 -9.34 20.60
C SER A 15 -23.72 -7.86 20.57
N ARG A 16 -23.79 -7.16 21.71
CA ARG A 16 -23.20 -5.82 21.84
C ARG A 16 -21.69 -5.93 21.94
N VAL A 17 -20.99 -5.06 21.21
CA VAL A 17 -19.53 -4.98 21.30
C VAL A 17 -19.15 -4.10 22.48
N HIS A 18 -18.21 -4.56 23.30
CA HIS A 18 -17.67 -3.80 24.42
C HIS A 18 -16.17 -3.56 24.19
N ASP A 19 -15.64 -2.47 24.74
CA ASP A 19 -14.21 -2.24 24.79
C ASP A 19 -13.53 -3.11 25.85
N LYS A 20 -12.20 -2.92 26.02
CA LYS A 20 -11.39 -3.67 26.99
C LYS A 20 -11.80 -3.42 28.43
N ASP A 21 -12.43 -2.27 28.70
CA ASP A 21 -12.90 -1.85 30.02
C ASP A 21 -14.37 -2.25 30.24
N GLY A 22 -14.99 -2.96 29.29
CA GLY A 22 -16.37 -3.43 29.37
C GLY A 22 -17.41 -2.38 29.02
N LYS A 23 -17.02 -1.21 28.49
CA LYS A 23 -17.96 -0.16 28.07
C LYS A 23 -18.52 -0.48 26.67
N PRO A 24 -19.82 -0.27 26.43
CA PRO A 24 -20.40 -0.54 25.11
C PRO A 24 -19.80 0.39 24.05
N LEU A 25 -19.28 -0.22 22.99
CA LEU A 25 -19.00 0.46 21.74
C LEU A 25 -20.34 0.58 21.01
N GLY A 26 -20.61 1.71 20.33
CA GLY A 26 -21.88 1.98 19.64
C GLY A 26 -22.14 1.09 18.41
N SER A 27 -21.73 -0.18 18.46
CA SER A 27 -21.80 -1.18 17.43
C SER A 27 -22.35 -2.51 17.99
N ILE A 28 -22.93 -3.30 17.09
CA ILE A 28 -23.40 -4.65 17.37
C ILE A 28 -22.66 -5.62 16.45
N ARG A 29 -22.37 -6.80 16.96
CA ARG A 29 -21.91 -7.95 16.20
C ARG A 29 -23.11 -8.83 15.89
N ILE A 30 -23.22 -9.23 14.63
CA ILE A 30 -24.23 -10.17 14.15
C ILE A 30 -23.50 -11.35 13.54
N ASP A 31 -23.69 -12.54 14.10
CA ASP A 31 -23.23 -13.79 13.54
C ASP A 31 -24.37 -14.39 12.69
N PHE A 32 -24.03 -14.89 11.49
CA PHE A 32 -24.98 -15.47 10.56
C PHE A 32 -24.74 -16.97 10.41
N LYS A 33 -25.81 -17.75 10.25
CA LYS A 33 -25.77 -19.20 10.08
C LYS A 33 -25.07 -19.64 8.78
N SER A 34 -24.93 -18.73 7.81
CA SER A 34 -24.36 -19.02 6.49
C SER A 34 -23.37 -17.94 6.07
N GLU A 35 -22.18 -18.37 5.65
CA GLU A 35 -21.15 -17.48 5.09
C GLU A 35 -21.64 -16.79 3.81
N ASN A 36 -22.38 -17.49 2.96
CA ASN A 36 -22.93 -16.91 1.72
C ASN A 36 -23.93 -15.79 2.02
N PHE A 37 -24.73 -15.95 3.09
CA PHE A 37 -25.64 -14.92 3.53
C PHE A 37 -24.89 -13.72 4.11
N ALA A 38 -23.85 -13.96 4.93
CA ALA A 38 -22.98 -12.90 5.42
C ALA A 38 -22.32 -12.13 4.26
N LYS A 39 -21.80 -12.83 3.24
CA LYS A 39 -21.24 -12.21 2.02
C LYS A 39 -22.26 -11.38 1.25
N SER A 40 -23.51 -11.85 1.16
CA SER A 40 -24.60 -11.10 0.50
C SER A 40 -24.90 -9.78 1.23
N ILE A 41 -25.01 -9.83 2.57
CA ILE A 41 -25.22 -8.63 3.40
C ILE A 41 -24.03 -7.68 3.30
N LEU A 42 -22.81 -8.20 3.33
CA LEU A 42 -21.59 -7.40 3.13
C LEU A 42 -21.55 -6.75 1.75
N GLY A 43 -22.00 -7.45 0.69
CA GLY A 43 -22.10 -6.90 -0.66
C GLY A 43 -23.10 -5.74 -0.77
N GLN A 44 -24.10 -5.70 0.11
CA GLN A 44 -25.07 -4.59 0.19
C GLN A 44 -24.53 -3.38 0.97
N ASN A 45 -23.47 -3.55 1.77
CA ASN A 45 -22.84 -2.53 2.62
C ASN A 45 -23.76 -1.86 3.68
N TYR A 46 -25.02 -2.27 3.81
CA TYR A 46 -25.92 -1.82 4.88
C TYR A 46 -26.89 -2.92 5.33
N ILE A 47 -27.48 -2.74 6.51
CA ILE A 47 -28.68 -3.44 6.99
C ILE A 47 -29.74 -2.44 7.44
N LEU A 48 -30.97 -2.88 7.58
CA LEU A 48 -32.07 -2.08 8.09
C LEU A 48 -32.33 -2.41 9.56
N ILE A 49 -32.27 -1.39 10.41
CA ILE A 49 -32.63 -1.45 11.82
C ILE A 49 -33.69 -0.38 12.05
N ASP A 50 -34.90 -0.79 12.45
CA ASP A 50 -36.01 0.12 12.75
C ASP A 50 -36.27 1.12 11.59
N GLY A 51 -36.25 0.62 10.35
CA GLY A 51 -36.41 1.41 9.12
C GLY A 51 -35.20 2.26 8.69
N SER A 52 -34.14 2.31 9.49
CA SER A 52 -32.93 3.10 9.21
C SER A 52 -31.83 2.24 8.58
N ARG A 53 -31.12 2.80 7.58
CA ARG A 53 -29.94 2.15 6.99
C ARG A 53 -28.73 2.29 7.91
N CYS A 54 -28.24 1.17 8.42
CA CYS A 54 -27.04 1.08 9.23
C CYS A 54 -25.90 0.42 8.43
N PRO A 55 -24.68 0.98 8.44
CA PRO A 55 -23.57 0.38 7.72
C PRO A 55 -23.18 -0.98 8.31
N VAL A 56 -22.83 -1.94 7.46
CA VAL A 56 -22.27 -3.23 7.88
C VAL A 56 -20.84 -3.40 7.41
N ARG A 57 -20.05 -4.11 8.21
CA ARG A 57 -18.63 -4.36 7.95
C ARG A 57 -18.28 -5.78 8.41
N PRO A 58 -17.31 -6.45 7.76
CA PRO A 58 -16.83 -7.73 8.25
C PRO A 58 -16.23 -7.52 9.65
N TYR A 59 -16.62 -8.34 10.62
CA TYR A 59 -16.13 -8.23 12.00
C TYR A 59 -14.60 -8.32 12.09
N TRP A 60 -13.98 -9.01 11.13
CA TRP A 60 -12.54 -9.26 11.03
C TRP A 60 -11.85 -8.40 9.97
N ALA A 61 -12.52 -7.42 9.36
CA ALA A 61 -11.83 -6.47 8.50
C ALA A 61 -10.94 -5.58 9.38
N PRO A 62 -9.60 -5.66 9.27
CA PRO A 62 -8.75 -4.75 10.01
C PRO A 62 -9.03 -3.34 9.50
N THR A 63 -9.73 -2.55 10.30
CA THR A 63 -9.68 -1.10 10.16
C THR A 63 -8.27 -0.70 10.55
N CYS A 64 -7.54 -0.08 9.62
CA CYS A 64 -6.20 0.35 9.89
C CYS A 64 -6.19 1.35 11.06
N HIS A 65 -5.54 1.02 12.17
CA HIS A 65 -5.46 1.89 13.35
C HIS A 65 -4.75 3.23 13.09
N ARG A 66 -4.11 3.40 11.93
CA ARG A 66 -3.42 4.63 11.56
C ARG A 66 -4.30 5.59 10.75
N CYS A 67 -4.97 5.09 9.71
CA CYS A 67 -5.76 5.94 8.81
C CYS A 67 -7.27 5.74 8.93
N HIS A 68 -7.69 4.79 9.77
CA HIS A 68 -9.08 4.38 9.98
C HIS A 68 -9.82 3.93 8.71
N LYS A 69 -9.10 3.69 7.60
CA LYS A 69 -9.64 3.11 6.37
C LYS A 69 -9.51 1.59 6.40
N GLU A 70 -10.41 0.94 5.68
CA GLU A 70 -10.49 -0.51 5.58
C GLU A 70 -9.58 -1.08 4.49
N GLY A 71 -9.45 -2.40 4.45
CA GLY A 71 -8.83 -3.13 3.35
C GLY A 71 -7.32 -3.29 3.44
N HIS A 72 -6.68 -2.92 4.56
CA HIS A 72 -5.24 -3.11 4.74
C HIS A 72 -4.84 -3.15 6.22
N HIS A 73 -3.76 -3.86 6.53
CA HIS A 73 -3.18 -3.86 7.87
C HIS A 73 -2.38 -2.57 8.15
N VAL A 74 -2.11 -2.23 9.41
CA VAL A 74 -1.32 -1.01 9.76
C VAL A 74 0.05 -1.00 9.08
N SER A 75 0.66 -2.17 8.88
CA SER A 75 1.92 -2.35 8.16
C SER A 75 1.85 -1.96 6.68
N GLU A 76 0.66 -2.07 6.09
CA GLU A 76 0.33 -1.84 4.68
C GLU A 76 -0.35 -0.48 4.46
N CYS A 77 -0.46 0.34 5.51
CA CYS A 77 -1.12 1.63 5.45
C CYS A 77 -0.44 2.58 4.45
N PRO A 78 -1.16 3.16 3.48
CA PRO A 78 -0.60 4.15 2.56
C PRO A 78 -0.20 5.44 3.28
N GLN A 79 -0.75 5.69 4.47
CA GLN A 79 -0.36 6.80 5.35
C GLN A 79 0.72 6.40 6.37
N ARG A 80 1.37 5.26 6.21
CA ARG A 80 2.53 4.92 7.04
C ARG A 80 3.60 6.01 6.85
N PRO A 81 4.30 6.44 7.92
CA PRO A 81 5.31 7.49 7.81
C PRO A 81 6.35 7.02 6.81
N LEU A 82 6.79 7.93 5.95
CA LEU A 82 7.89 7.69 5.03
C LEU A 82 9.17 7.57 5.87
N THR A 83 9.46 6.36 6.32
CA THR A 83 10.77 6.02 6.87
C THR A 83 11.74 5.84 5.71
N GLU A 84 13.04 5.99 5.97
CA GLU A 84 14.07 5.71 4.96
C GLU A 84 13.93 4.30 4.38
N GLN A 85 13.70 3.31 5.25
CA GLN A 85 13.42 1.94 4.82
C GLN A 85 12.22 1.87 3.86
N ARG A 86 11.13 2.58 4.14
CA ARG A 86 9.94 2.57 3.30
C ARG A 86 10.15 3.27 1.96
N LEU A 87 10.89 4.37 1.95
CA LEU A 87 11.29 5.03 0.71
C LEU A 87 12.12 4.09 -0.17
N SER A 88 13.11 3.42 0.42
CA SER A 88 13.92 2.42 -0.29
C SER A 88 13.07 1.25 -0.82
N GLU A 89 12.12 0.73 -0.02
CA GLU A 89 11.18 -0.31 -0.49
C GLU A 89 10.34 0.16 -1.68
N LEU A 90 9.78 1.37 -1.63
CA LEU A 90 8.98 1.93 -2.71
C LEU A 90 9.81 2.13 -3.99
N PHE A 91 11.03 2.62 -3.85
CA PHE A 91 11.95 2.79 -4.98
C PHE A 91 12.36 1.46 -5.59
N ASN A 92 12.74 0.47 -4.78
CA ASN A 92 13.06 -0.87 -5.26
C ASN A 92 11.87 -1.51 -5.98
N HIS A 93 10.66 -1.34 -5.46
CA HIS A 93 9.45 -1.84 -6.09
C HIS A 93 9.19 -1.17 -7.45
N GLN A 94 9.32 0.17 -7.51
CA GLN A 94 9.17 0.91 -8.77
C GLN A 94 10.22 0.49 -9.80
N GLN A 95 11.48 0.33 -9.40
CA GLN A 95 12.55 -0.14 -10.28
C GLN A 95 12.24 -1.53 -10.84
N MET A 96 11.83 -2.46 -9.98
CA MET A 96 11.46 -3.82 -10.38
C MET A 96 10.29 -3.82 -11.38
N GLN A 97 9.28 -2.95 -11.18
CA GLN A 97 8.18 -2.80 -12.13
C GLN A 97 8.65 -2.31 -13.50
N ILE A 98 9.51 -1.29 -13.52
CA ILE A 98 10.06 -0.74 -14.77
C ILE A 98 10.87 -1.79 -15.52
N GLU A 99 11.77 -2.49 -14.83
CA GLU A 99 12.57 -3.57 -15.43
C GLU A 99 11.70 -4.70 -15.95
N SER A 100 10.66 -5.09 -15.21
CA SER A 100 9.68 -6.10 -15.65
C SER A 100 8.96 -5.66 -16.92
N MET A 101 8.53 -4.39 -17.01
CA MET A 101 7.88 -3.85 -18.19
C MET A 101 8.79 -3.83 -19.42
N ILE A 102 10.06 -3.42 -19.25
CA ILE A 102 11.07 -3.43 -20.32
C ILE A 102 11.27 -4.87 -20.83
N ASN A 103 11.53 -5.81 -19.92
CA ASN A 103 11.76 -7.21 -20.29
C ASN A 103 10.54 -7.84 -20.96
N ALA A 104 9.33 -7.56 -20.46
CA ALA A 104 8.09 -8.06 -21.07
C ALA A 104 7.89 -7.52 -22.49
N PHE A 105 8.23 -6.24 -22.70
CA PHE A 105 8.18 -5.63 -24.02
C PHE A 105 9.21 -6.26 -24.97
N GLU A 106 10.47 -6.38 -24.56
CA GLU A 106 11.53 -6.99 -25.36
C GLU A 106 11.21 -8.43 -25.74
N ASN A 107 10.71 -9.24 -24.81
CA ASN A 107 10.32 -10.61 -25.07
C ASN A 107 9.20 -10.70 -26.11
N LYS A 108 8.17 -9.85 -26.01
CA LYS A 108 7.08 -9.80 -26.99
C LYS A 108 7.59 -9.34 -28.35
N TRP A 109 8.47 -8.35 -28.39
CA TRP A 109 9.06 -7.84 -29.62
C TRP A 109 9.92 -8.91 -30.31
N ASN A 110 10.80 -9.57 -29.57
CA ASN A 110 11.68 -10.62 -30.10
C ASN A 110 10.87 -11.84 -30.58
N ALA A 111 9.86 -12.28 -29.82
CA ALA A 111 8.95 -13.33 -30.25
C ALA A 111 8.24 -12.97 -31.55
N ARG A 112 7.79 -11.72 -31.69
CA ARG A 112 7.17 -11.22 -32.91
C ARG A 112 8.17 -11.23 -34.07
N LEU A 113 9.38 -10.74 -33.87
CA LEU A 113 10.44 -10.71 -34.88
C LEU A 113 10.81 -12.12 -35.38
N SER A 114 10.91 -13.09 -34.47
CA SER A 114 11.16 -14.49 -34.80
C SER A 114 9.99 -15.17 -35.53
N SER A 115 8.76 -14.70 -35.31
CA SER A 115 7.56 -15.22 -36.00
C SER A 115 7.37 -14.70 -37.42
N LEU A 116 8.11 -13.67 -37.84
CA LEU A 116 8.04 -13.12 -39.19
C LEU A 116 8.82 -14.00 -40.16
N THR A 117 8.13 -14.59 -41.15
CA THR A 117 8.74 -15.36 -42.24
C THR A 117 9.40 -14.43 -43.26
N ALA A 118 10.43 -14.90 -43.97
CA ALA A 118 11.21 -14.11 -44.93
C ALA A 118 10.41 -13.28 -45.96
N PRO A 119 9.24 -13.74 -46.50
CA PRO A 119 8.43 -12.94 -47.41
C PRO A 119 7.66 -11.79 -46.74
N SER A 120 7.56 -11.79 -45.41
CA SER A 120 6.79 -10.82 -44.61
C SER A 120 7.67 -9.79 -43.87
N LYS A 121 8.99 -9.94 -43.91
CA LYS A 121 9.95 -8.90 -43.53
C LYS A 121 9.97 -7.84 -44.64
N ASN A 122 9.11 -6.83 -44.53
CA ASN A 122 9.24 -5.65 -45.37
C ASN A 122 10.38 -4.76 -44.84
N ALA A 123 10.89 -3.87 -45.69
CA ALA A 123 11.95 -2.92 -45.35
C ALA A 123 11.64 -2.06 -44.11
N ASN A 124 10.37 -1.92 -43.72
CA ASN A 124 9.96 -1.15 -42.54
C ASN A 124 10.30 -1.89 -41.23
N VAL A 125 10.27 -3.22 -41.18
CA VAL A 125 10.65 -3.98 -39.97
C VAL A 125 12.15 -3.82 -39.68
N ASP A 126 12.98 -3.89 -40.71
CA ASP A 126 14.43 -3.74 -40.57
C ASP A 126 14.83 -2.31 -40.14
N GLN A 127 14.05 -1.30 -40.52
CA GLN A 127 14.22 0.09 -40.05
C GLN A 127 13.76 0.29 -38.59
N LEU A 128 12.78 -0.48 -38.11
CA LEU A 128 12.27 -0.35 -36.75
C LEU A 128 13.16 -1.02 -35.71
N VAL A 129 13.83 -2.13 -36.05
CA VAL A 129 14.74 -2.85 -35.14
C VAL A 129 15.79 -1.95 -34.47
N PRO A 130 16.57 -1.10 -35.19
CA PRO A 130 17.54 -0.23 -34.55
C PRO A 130 16.89 0.82 -33.66
N ILE A 131 15.74 1.38 -34.06
CA ILE A 131 14.98 2.36 -33.26
C ILE A 131 14.53 1.73 -31.93
N PHE A 132 14.05 0.48 -31.97
CA PHE A 132 13.65 -0.22 -30.74
C PHE A 132 14.84 -0.51 -29.83
N LYS A 133 15.99 -0.92 -30.39
CA LYS A 133 17.22 -1.11 -29.59
C LYS A 133 17.67 0.19 -28.92
N GLU A 134 17.60 1.31 -29.64
CA GLU A 134 17.94 2.62 -29.10
C GLU A 134 16.96 3.01 -27.98
N LEU A 135 15.65 2.82 -28.18
CA LEU A 135 14.64 3.10 -27.16
C LEU A 135 14.85 2.27 -25.88
N THR A 136 15.09 0.97 -26.00
CA THR A 136 15.44 0.12 -24.85
C THR A 136 16.69 0.66 -24.14
N THR A 137 17.73 0.98 -24.90
CA THR A 137 18.99 1.51 -24.35
C THR A 137 18.75 2.79 -23.55
N VAL A 138 17.98 3.73 -24.10
CA VAL A 138 17.61 4.98 -23.42
C VAL A 138 16.81 4.70 -22.15
N CYS A 139 15.84 3.79 -22.19
CA CYS A 139 15.06 3.39 -21.00
C CYS A 139 15.94 2.79 -19.91
N GLN A 140 16.90 1.93 -20.27
CA GLN A 140 17.84 1.32 -19.33
C GLN A 140 18.78 2.37 -18.71
N GLN A 141 19.32 3.29 -19.52
CA GLN A 141 20.19 4.37 -19.04
C GLN A 141 19.43 5.31 -18.09
N PHE A 142 18.20 5.69 -18.43
CA PHE A 142 17.36 6.51 -17.56
C PHE A 142 17.06 5.81 -16.22
N ASN A 143 16.75 4.51 -16.25
CA ASN A 143 16.55 3.72 -15.04
C ASN A 143 17.82 3.72 -14.16
N GLN A 144 18.99 3.52 -14.77
CA GLN A 144 20.28 3.52 -14.06
C GLN A 144 20.60 4.89 -13.44
N GLN A 145 20.34 5.99 -14.16
CA GLN A 145 20.51 7.34 -13.62
C GLN A 145 19.60 7.60 -12.42
N ASN A 146 18.34 7.16 -12.48
CA ASN A 146 17.41 7.27 -11.35
C ASN A 146 17.91 6.52 -10.12
N VAL A 147 18.47 5.33 -10.29
CA VAL A 147 19.09 4.57 -9.18
C VAL A 147 20.24 5.34 -8.55
N GLN A 148 21.10 5.96 -9.35
CA GLN A 148 22.20 6.78 -8.84
C GLN A 148 21.71 8.01 -8.05
N ILE A 149 20.71 8.72 -8.58
CA ILE A 149 20.09 9.87 -7.91
C ILE A 149 19.49 9.44 -6.55
N GLN A 150 18.84 8.28 -6.50
CA GLN A 150 18.27 7.75 -5.25
C GLN A 150 19.36 7.43 -4.21
N GLN A 151 20.48 6.85 -4.62
CA GLN A 151 21.61 6.58 -3.72
C GLN A 151 22.21 7.88 -3.15
N GLN A 152 22.35 8.90 -4.00
CA GLN A 152 22.83 10.22 -3.58
C GLN A 152 21.85 10.88 -2.59
N LEU A 153 20.54 10.84 -2.88
CA LEU A 153 19.51 11.34 -1.97
C LEU A 153 19.53 10.62 -0.63
N GLY A 154 19.66 9.29 -0.61
CA GLY A 154 19.82 8.51 0.62
C GLY A 154 21.01 8.98 1.46
N THR A 155 22.14 9.26 0.81
CA THR A 155 23.34 9.79 1.48
C THR A 155 23.08 11.17 2.09
N VAL A 156 22.42 12.06 1.36
CA VAL A 156 22.07 13.40 1.86
C VAL A 156 21.12 13.31 3.05
N VAL A 157 20.10 12.45 2.99
CA VAL A 157 19.15 12.23 4.10
C VAL A 157 19.87 11.76 5.36
N ASN A 158 20.83 10.83 5.23
CA ASN A 158 21.61 10.35 6.37
C ASN A 158 22.48 11.45 6.98
N ARG A 159 23.13 12.27 6.15
CA ARG A 159 23.90 13.43 6.63
C ARG A 159 23.02 14.43 7.38
N ILE A 160 21.81 14.71 6.89
CA ILE A 160 20.85 15.60 7.57
C ILE A 160 20.48 15.03 8.94
N ARG A 161 20.23 13.71 9.03
CA ARG A 161 19.91 13.04 10.30
C ARG A 161 21.05 13.14 11.31
N ASP A 162 22.28 12.92 10.88
CA ASP A 162 23.46 13.01 11.77
C ASP A 162 23.61 14.42 12.33
N VAL A 163 23.42 15.45 11.49
CA VAL A 163 23.44 16.85 11.91
C VAL A 163 22.32 17.13 12.92
N GLN A 164 21.10 16.63 12.69
CA GLN A 164 19.98 16.80 13.61
C GLN A 164 20.25 16.15 14.98
N MET A 165 20.83 14.94 15.01
CA MET A 165 21.19 14.29 16.26
C MET A 165 22.27 15.06 17.02
N ASN A 166 23.29 15.57 16.32
CA ASN A 166 24.35 16.36 16.94
C ASN A 166 23.81 17.66 17.55
N LEU A 167 22.93 18.37 16.83
CA LEU A 167 22.27 19.58 17.35
C LEU A 167 21.44 19.29 18.60
N THR A 168 20.70 18.17 18.61
CA THR A 168 19.88 17.77 19.76
C THR A 168 20.76 17.45 20.98
N ASN A 169 21.89 16.77 20.76
CA ASN A 169 22.85 16.45 21.82
C ASN A 169 23.57 17.68 22.38
N GLU A 170 23.91 18.66 21.53
CA GLU A 170 24.49 19.93 21.96
C GLU A 170 23.50 20.75 22.80
N GLN A 171 22.24 20.84 22.35
CA GLN A 171 21.17 21.51 23.10
C GLN A 171 20.98 20.89 24.49
N ALA A 172 20.98 19.56 24.58
CA ALA A 172 20.88 18.84 25.85
C ALA A 172 22.06 19.12 26.79
N ARG A 173 23.28 19.27 26.25
CA ARG A 173 24.48 19.62 27.05
C ARG A 173 24.44 21.05 27.58
N THR A 174 23.93 22.00 26.80
CA THR A 174 23.81 23.41 27.22
C THR A 174 22.69 23.68 28.23
N GLN A 175 21.76 22.75 28.43
CA GLN A 175 20.65 22.88 29.40
C GLN A 175 20.94 22.23 30.77
N LEU A 176 22.16 21.71 31.00
CA LEU A 176 22.56 21.24 32.32
C LEU A 176 22.68 22.44 33.29
N PRO A 177 21.94 22.45 34.41
CA PRO A 177 21.97 23.56 35.34
C PRO A 177 23.34 23.68 36.00
N LEU A 178 23.86 24.91 36.10
CA LEU A 178 24.95 25.30 36.98
C LEU A 178 24.54 25.05 38.44
N GLN A 179 24.60 23.80 38.89
CA GLN A 179 24.60 23.46 40.30
C GLN A 179 25.96 22.86 40.63
N ASN A 180 26.82 23.71 41.21
CA ASN A 180 27.61 23.41 42.41
C ASN A 180 28.50 24.61 42.71
N GLY A 181 28.04 25.42 43.66
CA GLY A 181 28.73 26.60 44.16
C GLY A 181 28.06 27.09 45.44
N HIS A 182 27.96 26.21 46.44
CA HIS A 182 27.80 26.55 47.85
C HIS A 182 28.47 25.47 48.71
#